data_AF-A0A2E6C4J5-F1
#
_entry.id   AF-A0A2E6C4J5-F1
#
_cell.length_a   1.000
_cell.length_b   1.000
_cell.length_c   1.000
_cell.angle_alpha   90.00
_cell.angle_beta   90.00
_cell.angle_gamma   90.00
#
_symmetry.space_group_name_H-M   'P 1'
#
loop_
_entity.id
_entity.type
_entity.pdbx_description
1 polymer ?
#
loop_
_entity_poly.entity_id
_entity_poly.type
_entity_poly.pdbx_seq_one_letter_code
_entity_poly.pdbx_strand_id
1 'polypeptide(L)'
;MSEAGTITPETQIKELTEKLEEETDRLLKLYAAYEQQEAELRDTKAEVEVLEKEIVEREIEKESLEALLTEKDARIRDLEMKASKSSKQVEHLEPELQKMEEKFTREKDRLGKVFSIAEELDNDLRLAVVELQTRDEWYMSHMSLFEDLNKAIQRRYEMIEAAAEAERQSQHMGRAITERMEEMVEARAAEMTLEEASEIETVETESTESPEDAAEVEASEEEEWKWSEQVLVGVMQKNGITDRDAFIEFAKSYDMDGNNYLKGSELGAAAVDFVAKDKPEETATVEEAAEEATTAEEESSETEDKEPEVIWRNSSDSQESQ
;
A
#
# COMPACT_ATOMS: atom_id res chain seq x y z
N MET A 1 -99.44 102.65 65.05
CA MET A 1 -98.06 102.91 64.63
C MET A 1 -97.78 101.92 63.52
N SER A 2 -97.92 102.31 62.26
CA SER A 2 -96.92 103.07 61.47
C SER A 2 -95.65 102.24 61.26
N GLU A 3 -95.24 101.88 60.05
CA GLU A 3 -95.64 102.45 58.74
C GLU A 3 -96.20 101.40 57.78
N ALA A 4 -97.36 101.69 57.19
CA ALA A 4 -97.72 101.13 55.89
C ALA A 4 -96.96 101.92 54.81
N GLY A 5 -95.63 101.81 54.83
CA GLY A 5 -94.77 102.42 53.82
C GLY A 5 -95.12 101.82 52.47
N THR A 6 -95.51 102.66 51.51
CA THR A 6 -95.78 102.21 50.15
C THR A 6 -94.50 101.61 49.58
N ILE A 7 -94.44 100.28 49.54
CA ILE A 7 -93.41 99.57 48.78
C ILE A 7 -93.72 99.87 47.32
N THR A 8 -93.05 100.89 46.77
CA THR A 8 -93.21 101.21 45.35
C THR A 8 -92.71 100.01 44.55
N PRO A 9 -93.30 99.72 43.38
CA PRO A 9 -92.83 98.59 42.57
C PRO A 9 -91.33 98.72 42.27
N GLU A 10 -90.81 99.95 42.19
CA GLU A 10 -89.38 100.25 42.04
C GLU A 10 -88.48 99.73 43.17
N THR A 11 -88.90 99.72 44.44
CA THR A 11 -88.06 99.18 45.53
C THR A 11 -88.13 97.65 45.59
N GLN A 12 -89.31 97.07 45.35
CA GLN A 12 -89.47 95.63 45.16
C GLN A 12 -88.64 95.12 43.96
N ILE A 13 -88.65 95.85 42.84
CA ILE A 13 -87.83 95.53 41.67
C ILE A 13 -86.35 95.59 42.02
N LYS A 14 -85.87 96.61 42.76
CA LYS A 14 -84.46 96.72 43.18
C LYS A 14 -84.01 95.56 44.08
N GLU A 15 -84.82 95.21 45.09
CA GLU A 15 -84.54 94.05 45.94
C GLU A 15 -84.55 92.72 45.17
N LEU A 16 -85.37 92.60 44.12
CA LEU A 16 -85.41 91.43 43.26
C LEU A 16 -84.24 91.40 42.28
N THR A 17 -83.77 92.54 41.76
CA THR A 17 -82.55 92.59 40.94
C THR A 17 -81.30 92.31 41.76
N GLU A 18 -81.19 92.83 42.98
CA GLU A 18 -80.05 92.58 43.88
C GLU A 18 -79.95 91.09 44.26
N LYS A 19 -81.08 90.44 44.57
CA LYS A 19 -81.14 88.98 44.82
C LYS A 19 -80.87 88.16 43.56
N LEU A 20 -81.29 88.64 42.38
CA LEU A 20 -80.98 87.99 41.11
C LEU A 20 -79.50 88.12 40.76
N GLU A 21 -78.88 89.27 41.03
CA GLU A 21 -77.43 89.48 40.93
C GLU A 21 -76.70 88.53 41.89
N GLU A 22 -77.02 88.50 43.19
CA GLU A 22 -76.43 87.54 44.16
C GLU A 22 -76.52 86.08 43.70
N GLU A 23 -77.69 85.64 43.21
CA GLU A 23 -77.86 84.26 42.74
C GLU A 23 -77.09 84.00 41.44
N THR A 24 -77.06 84.93 40.47
CA THR A 24 -76.18 84.77 39.30
C THR A 24 -74.70 84.70 39.69
N ASP A 25 -74.30 85.46 40.71
CA ASP A 25 -72.93 85.50 41.20
C ASP A 25 -72.55 84.22 41.99
N ARG A 26 -73.52 83.55 42.63
CA ARG A 26 -73.37 82.19 43.19
C ARG A 26 -73.29 81.15 42.08
N LEU A 27 -74.17 81.24 41.08
CA LEU A 27 -74.29 80.28 39.97
C LEU A 27 -73.04 80.31 39.06
N LEU A 28 -72.45 81.49 38.81
CA LEU A 28 -71.16 81.64 38.12
C LEU A 28 -70.01 80.96 38.88
N LYS A 29 -69.94 81.13 40.20
CA LYS A 29 -68.91 80.46 41.04
C LYS A 29 -69.11 78.93 41.05
N LEU A 30 -70.36 78.47 41.04
CA LEU A 30 -70.71 77.05 40.94
C LEU A 30 -70.30 76.48 39.57
N TYR A 31 -70.55 77.21 38.47
CA TYR A 31 -70.11 76.79 37.13
C TYR A 31 -68.59 76.73 37.02
N ALA A 32 -67.84 77.72 37.53
CA ALA A 32 -66.37 77.68 37.53
C ALA A 32 -65.82 76.47 38.31
N ALA A 33 -66.44 76.12 39.45
CA ALA A 33 -66.07 74.93 40.21
C ALA A 33 -66.40 73.63 39.46
N TYR A 34 -67.53 73.56 38.75
CA TYR A 34 -67.85 72.41 37.90
C TYR A 34 -66.94 72.30 36.68
N GLU A 35 -66.58 73.42 36.04
CA GLU A 35 -65.65 73.45 34.89
C GLU A 35 -64.26 72.93 35.29
N GLN A 36 -63.76 73.35 36.46
CA GLN A 36 -62.53 72.81 37.05
C GLN A 36 -62.70 71.30 37.38
N GLN A 37 -63.79 70.90 38.03
CA GLN A 37 -64.03 69.49 38.36
C GLN A 37 -64.13 68.61 37.09
N GLU A 38 -64.73 69.10 36.02
CA GLU A 38 -64.77 68.38 34.74
C GLU A 38 -63.38 68.30 34.07
N ALA A 39 -62.49 69.28 34.27
CA ALA A 39 -61.10 69.20 33.81
C ALA A 39 -60.33 68.13 34.59
N GLU A 40 -60.39 68.15 35.93
CA GLU A 40 -59.79 67.13 36.80
C GLU A 40 -60.34 65.72 36.47
N LEU A 41 -61.64 65.60 36.14
CA LEU A 41 -62.31 64.37 35.69
C LEU A 41 -62.03 63.98 34.22
N ARG A 42 -61.30 64.80 33.45
CA ARG A 42 -60.74 64.44 32.14
C ARG A 42 -59.29 63.99 32.30
N ASP A 43 -58.49 64.72 33.06
CA ASP A 43 -57.08 64.41 33.32
C ASP A 43 -56.93 63.07 34.04
N THR A 44 -57.72 62.81 35.09
CA THR A 44 -57.73 61.51 35.80
C THR A 44 -58.23 60.35 34.94
N LYS A 45 -59.09 60.60 33.93
CA LYS A 45 -59.47 59.55 32.96
C LYS A 45 -58.36 59.27 31.97
N ALA A 46 -57.65 60.29 31.51
CA ALA A 46 -56.47 60.11 30.66
C ALA A 46 -55.36 59.35 31.41
N GLU A 47 -55.16 59.62 32.71
CA GLU A 47 -54.25 58.86 33.57
C GLU A 47 -54.69 57.39 33.69
N VAL A 48 -55.96 57.11 34.00
CA VAL A 48 -56.50 55.74 34.03
C VAL A 48 -56.34 55.04 32.69
N GLU A 49 -56.66 55.71 31.57
CA GLU A 49 -56.48 55.16 30.23
C GLU A 49 -55.01 54.85 29.89
N VAL A 50 -54.04 55.53 30.50
CA VAL A 50 -52.60 55.20 30.35
C VAL A 50 -52.23 54.01 31.25
N LEU A 51 -52.67 54.03 32.50
CA LEU A 51 -52.41 52.94 33.46
C LEU A 51 -53.03 51.60 33.01
N GLU A 52 -54.22 51.61 32.41
CA GLU A 52 -54.84 50.40 31.82
C GLU A 52 -54.00 49.82 30.68
N LYS A 53 -53.40 50.67 29.83
CA LYS A 53 -52.49 50.22 28.76
C LYS A 53 -51.19 49.65 29.35
N GLU A 54 -50.59 50.35 30.32
CA GLU A 54 -49.41 49.89 31.05
C GLU A 54 -49.63 48.57 31.82
N ILE A 55 -50.85 48.28 32.28
CA ILE A 55 -51.21 47.00 32.91
C ILE A 55 -51.22 45.90 31.84
N VAL A 56 -51.92 46.10 30.71
CA VAL A 56 -51.98 45.12 29.62
C VAL A 56 -50.58 44.84 29.04
N GLU A 57 -49.74 45.86 28.87
CA GLU A 57 -48.35 45.68 28.43
C GLU A 57 -47.55 44.80 29.40
N ARG A 58 -47.65 45.05 30.73
CA ARG A 58 -46.97 44.23 31.75
C ARG A 58 -47.57 42.83 31.90
N GLU A 59 -48.85 42.63 31.63
CA GLU A 59 -49.45 41.30 31.58
C GLU A 59 -48.90 40.49 30.38
N ILE A 60 -48.78 41.10 29.20
CA ILE A 60 -48.14 40.49 28.02
C ILE A 60 -46.65 40.19 28.27
N GLU A 61 -45.90 41.12 28.87
CA GLU A 61 -44.50 40.87 29.26
C GLU A 61 -44.41 39.68 30.22
N LYS A 62 -45.25 39.64 31.25
CA LYS A 62 -45.31 38.56 32.23
C LYS A 62 -45.63 37.21 31.58
N GLU A 63 -46.66 37.12 30.74
CA GLU A 63 -47.01 35.90 30.02
C GLU A 63 -45.86 35.41 29.13
N SER A 64 -45.15 36.33 28.46
CA SER A 64 -43.97 35.98 27.65
C SER A 64 -42.81 35.42 28.49
N LEU A 65 -42.60 35.95 29.69
CA LEU A 65 -41.58 35.48 30.63
C LEU A 65 -41.96 34.14 31.26
N GLU A 66 -43.24 33.92 31.59
CA GLU A 66 -43.75 32.63 32.07
C GLU A 66 -43.62 31.55 30.98
N ALA A 67 -43.94 31.86 29.73
CA ALA A 67 -43.72 30.96 28.59
C ALA A 67 -42.23 30.56 28.47
N LEU A 68 -41.32 31.53 28.46
CA LEU A 68 -39.87 31.29 28.41
C LEU A 68 -39.34 30.51 29.63
N LEU A 69 -39.98 30.62 30.80
CA LEU A 69 -39.66 29.83 31.98
C LEU A 69 -40.09 28.37 31.78
N THR A 70 -41.31 28.12 31.31
CA THR A 70 -41.78 26.75 31.02
C THR A 70 -40.97 26.04 29.94
N GLU A 71 -40.48 26.76 28.92
CA GLU A 71 -39.57 26.21 27.90
C GLU A 71 -38.22 25.82 28.53
N LYS A 72 -37.65 26.68 29.39
CA LYS A 72 -36.40 26.40 30.11
C LYS A 72 -36.54 25.19 31.02
N ASP A 73 -37.63 25.07 31.78
CA ASP A 73 -37.87 23.91 32.64
C ASP A 73 -38.03 22.62 31.83
N ALA A 74 -38.71 22.67 30.67
CA ALA A 74 -38.79 21.54 29.76
C ALA A 74 -37.40 21.13 29.25
N ARG A 75 -36.59 22.11 28.83
CA ARG A 75 -35.22 21.90 28.35
C ARG A 75 -34.27 21.38 29.44
N ILE A 76 -34.44 21.82 30.69
CA ILE A 76 -33.70 21.30 31.86
C ILE A 76 -34.06 19.83 32.08
N ARG A 77 -35.35 19.48 32.16
CA ARG A 77 -35.80 18.09 32.32
C ARG A 77 -35.29 17.19 31.18
N ASP A 78 -35.27 17.69 29.94
CA ASP A 78 -34.70 17.00 28.79
C ASP A 78 -33.19 16.73 28.93
N LEU A 79 -32.44 17.68 29.49
CA LEU A 79 -31.00 17.55 29.75
C LEU A 79 -30.73 16.58 30.92
N GLU A 80 -31.53 16.62 31.99
CA GLU A 80 -31.48 15.66 33.10
C GLU A 80 -31.80 14.23 32.62
N MET A 81 -32.79 14.07 31.75
CA MET A 81 -33.15 12.79 31.13
C MET A 81 -32.10 12.30 30.11
N LYS A 82 -31.30 13.20 29.51
CA LYS A 82 -30.14 12.83 28.68
C LYS A 82 -28.95 12.45 29.55
N ALA A 83 -28.62 13.24 30.57
CA ALA A 83 -27.51 12.98 31.49
C ALA A 83 -27.69 11.69 32.31
N SER A 84 -28.91 11.38 32.75
CA SER A 84 -29.21 10.12 33.46
C SER A 84 -29.23 8.90 32.54
N LYS A 85 -29.48 9.07 31.23
CA LYS A 85 -29.28 8.00 30.23
C LYS A 85 -27.78 7.77 29.97
N SER A 86 -27.00 8.83 29.76
CA SER A 86 -25.55 8.71 29.53
C SER A 86 -24.80 8.20 30.76
N SER A 87 -25.20 8.56 31.99
CA SER A 87 -24.67 7.96 33.23
C SER A 87 -24.82 6.44 33.20
N LYS A 88 -26.03 5.94 32.93
CA LYS A 88 -26.31 4.50 32.86
C LYS A 88 -25.60 3.79 31.70
N GLN A 89 -25.34 4.49 30.60
CA GLN A 89 -24.50 3.96 29.51
C GLN A 89 -23.05 3.85 29.96
N VAL A 90 -22.50 4.84 30.66
CA VAL A 90 -21.15 4.76 31.25
C VAL A 90 -21.07 3.65 32.30
N GLU A 91 -22.02 3.57 33.23
CA GLU A 91 -22.11 2.50 34.25
C GLU A 91 -22.14 1.08 33.65
N HIS A 92 -22.68 0.92 32.43
CA HIS A 92 -22.69 -0.36 31.72
C HIS A 92 -21.40 -0.61 30.91
N LEU A 93 -20.86 0.41 30.25
CA LEU A 93 -19.67 0.30 29.39
C LEU A 93 -18.36 0.25 30.17
N GLU A 94 -18.28 0.90 31.34
CA GLU A 94 -17.09 0.89 32.21
C GLU A 94 -16.60 -0.53 32.56
N PRO A 95 -17.44 -1.47 33.06
CA PRO A 95 -17.00 -2.84 33.31
C PRO A 95 -16.76 -3.68 32.04
N GLU A 96 -17.11 -3.19 30.85
CA GLU A 96 -16.73 -3.83 29.58
C GLU A 96 -15.38 -3.30 29.09
N LEU A 97 -15.14 -2.00 29.22
CA LEU A 97 -13.84 -1.36 28.99
C LEU A 97 -12.77 -1.99 29.90
N GLN A 98 -13.03 -2.11 31.21
CA GLN A 98 -12.11 -2.77 32.14
C GLN A 98 -11.78 -4.21 31.72
N LYS A 99 -12.78 -5.00 31.27
CA LYS A 99 -12.55 -6.37 30.73
C LYS A 99 -11.75 -6.36 29.44
N MET A 100 -11.84 -5.32 28.61
CA MET A 100 -11.03 -5.17 27.40
C MET A 100 -9.60 -4.74 27.74
N GLU A 101 -9.40 -3.81 28.69
CA GLU A 101 -8.08 -3.43 29.22
C GLU A 101 -7.38 -4.63 29.88
N GLU A 102 -8.10 -5.48 30.61
CA GLU A 102 -7.55 -6.76 31.09
C GLU A 102 -7.13 -7.71 29.97
N LYS A 103 -7.85 -7.74 28.83
CA LYS A 103 -7.43 -8.57 27.67
C LYS A 103 -6.20 -7.97 27.01
N PHE A 104 -6.19 -6.66 26.74
CA PHE A 104 -5.06 -5.95 26.14
C PHE A 104 -3.79 -6.06 26.99
N THR A 105 -3.88 -6.00 28.32
CA THR A 105 -2.72 -6.23 29.20
C THR A 105 -2.26 -7.69 29.17
N ARG A 106 -3.16 -8.67 29.24
CA ARG A 106 -2.83 -10.11 29.07
C ARG A 106 -2.20 -10.41 27.71
N GLU A 107 -2.64 -9.75 26.64
CA GLU A 107 -2.12 -9.92 25.28
C GLU A 107 -0.77 -9.21 25.09
N LYS A 108 -0.60 -8.02 25.69
CA LYS A 108 0.71 -7.35 25.78
C LYS A 108 1.74 -8.21 26.53
N ASP A 109 1.36 -8.83 27.64
CA ASP A 109 2.22 -9.74 28.41
C ASP A 109 2.55 -11.04 27.65
N ARG A 110 1.60 -11.57 26.86
CA ARG A 110 1.84 -12.70 25.95
C ARG A 110 2.80 -12.32 24.83
N LEU A 111 2.56 -11.18 24.18
CA LEU A 111 3.38 -10.67 23.09
C LEU A 111 4.81 -10.36 23.54
N GLY A 112 4.97 -9.76 24.73
CA GLY A 112 6.29 -9.56 25.35
C GLY A 112 7.06 -10.87 25.55
N LYS A 113 6.39 -11.95 26.03
CA LYS A 113 7.01 -13.27 26.15
C LYS A 113 7.37 -13.89 24.79
N VAL A 114 6.54 -13.71 23.77
CA VAL A 114 6.85 -14.15 22.40
C VAL A 114 8.06 -13.39 21.84
N PHE A 115 8.19 -12.09 22.11
CA PHE A 115 9.39 -11.33 21.74
C PHE A 115 10.64 -11.80 22.49
N SER A 116 10.58 -12.05 23.81
CA SER A 116 11.73 -12.60 24.54
C SER A 116 12.16 -13.97 24.02
N ILE A 117 11.22 -14.86 23.70
CA ILE A 117 11.53 -16.16 23.07
C ILE A 117 12.11 -15.98 21.66
N ALA A 118 11.65 -15.00 20.90
CA ALA A 118 12.21 -14.68 19.59
C ALA A 118 13.64 -14.10 19.68
N GLU A 119 13.91 -13.27 20.69
CA GLU A 119 15.26 -12.75 21.01
C GLU A 119 16.20 -13.87 21.48
N GLU A 120 15.72 -14.82 22.29
CA GLU A 120 16.47 -16.02 22.67
C GLU A 120 16.83 -16.86 21.43
N LEU A 121 15.84 -17.19 20.58
CA LEU A 121 16.04 -17.97 19.34
C LEU A 121 16.94 -17.28 18.31
N ASP A 122 16.87 -15.96 18.18
CA ASP A 122 17.72 -15.16 17.30
C ASP A 122 19.17 -15.11 17.79
N ASN A 123 19.39 -15.12 19.12
CA ASN A 123 20.73 -15.26 19.70
C ASN A 123 21.28 -16.69 19.54
N ASP A 124 20.48 -17.73 19.77
CA ASP A 124 20.87 -19.12 19.51
C ASP A 124 21.22 -19.34 18.03
N LEU A 125 20.45 -18.74 17.10
CA LEU A 125 20.74 -18.77 15.67
C LEU A 125 22.07 -18.08 15.33
N ARG A 126 22.36 -16.91 15.92
CA ARG A 126 23.68 -16.25 15.76
C ARG A 126 24.82 -17.13 16.25
N LEU A 127 24.68 -17.76 17.42
CA LEU A 127 25.68 -18.67 17.96
C LEU A 127 25.90 -19.87 17.02
N ALA A 128 24.83 -20.53 16.58
CA ALA A 128 24.91 -21.63 15.62
C ALA A 128 25.56 -21.24 14.28
N VAL A 129 25.29 -20.03 13.76
CA VAL A 129 25.95 -19.53 12.55
C VAL A 129 27.45 -19.31 12.76
N VAL A 130 27.88 -18.79 13.90
CA VAL A 130 29.31 -18.62 14.23
C VAL A 130 30.01 -19.97 14.46
N GLU A 131 29.33 -20.94 15.09
CA GLU A 131 29.84 -22.32 15.24
C GLU A 131 29.99 -23.01 13.88
N LEU A 132 29.04 -22.83 12.96
CA LEU A 132 29.16 -23.32 11.58
C LEU A 132 30.31 -22.65 10.83
N GLN A 133 30.46 -21.32 10.93
CA GLN A 133 31.56 -20.58 10.30
C GLN A 133 32.93 -21.05 10.81
N THR A 134 33.12 -21.14 12.13
CA THR A 134 34.39 -21.60 12.71
C THR A 134 34.71 -23.06 12.38
N ARG A 135 33.69 -23.93 12.27
CA ARG A 135 33.84 -25.30 11.77
C ARG A 135 34.25 -25.34 10.29
N ASP A 136 33.68 -24.46 9.46
CA ASP A 136 33.93 -24.45 8.03
C ASP A 136 35.29 -23.79 7.69
N GLU A 137 35.72 -22.78 8.47
CA GLU A 137 37.10 -22.27 8.49
C GLU A 137 38.11 -23.36 8.90
N TRP A 138 37.79 -24.14 9.94
CA TRP A 138 38.59 -25.29 10.33
C TRP A 138 38.66 -26.32 9.19
N TYR A 139 37.55 -26.66 8.54
CA TYR A 139 37.52 -27.57 7.40
C TYR A 139 38.36 -27.07 6.22
N MET A 140 38.20 -25.81 5.81
CA MET A 140 38.98 -25.21 4.72
C MET A 140 40.49 -25.21 5.02
N SER A 141 40.90 -24.86 6.24
CA SER A 141 42.31 -24.86 6.67
C SER A 141 42.91 -26.26 6.81
N HIS A 142 42.09 -27.31 6.91
CA HIS A 142 42.55 -28.70 6.88
C HIS A 142 42.54 -29.29 5.47
N MET A 143 41.59 -28.90 4.60
CA MET A 143 41.57 -29.31 3.19
C MET A 143 42.75 -28.73 2.40
N SER A 144 43.17 -27.48 2.67
CA SER A 144 44.33 -26.89 2.01
C SER A 144 45.63 -27.67 2.29
N LEU A 145 45.79 -28.28 3.47
CA LEU A 145 46.91 -29.17 3.79
C LEU A 145 46.90 -30.45 2.94
N PHE A 146 45.71 -31.00 2.65
CA PHE A 146 45.59 -32.17 1.76
C PHE A 146 45.83 -31.79 0.29
N GLU A 147 45.37 -30.61 -0.14
CA GLU A 147 45.70 -30.10 -1.47
C GLU A 147 47.21 -29.86 -1.64
N ASP A 148 47.86 -29.24 -0.66
CA ASP A 148 49.30 -28.92 -0.73
C ASP A 148 50.16 -30.17 -0.59
N LEU A 149 49.71 -31.18 0.17
CA LEU A 149 50.27 -32.53 0.13
C LEU A 149 50.11 -33.17 -1.25
N ASN A 150 48.95 -33.04 -1.90
CA ASN A 150 48.74 -33.57 -3.26
C ASN A 150 49.65 -32.86 -4.28
N LYS A 151 49.75 -31.52 -4.23
CA LYS A 151 50.67 -30.71 -5.04
C LYS A 151 52.14 -31.09 -4.78
N ALA A 152 52.51 -31.45 -3.54
CA ALA A 152 53.86 -31.92 -3.20
C ALA A 152 54.12 -33.36 -3.71
N ILE A 153 53.11 -34.22 -3.71
CA ILE A 153 53.17 -35.58 -4.29
C ILE A 153 53.30 -35.50 -5.81
N GLN A 154 52.53 -34.64 -6.49
CA GLN A 154 52.62 -34.39 -7.93
C GLN A 154 54.02 -33.90 -8.32
N ARG A 155 54.54 -32.84 -7.68
CA ARG A 155 55.93 -32.37 -7.89
C ARG A 155 56.98 -33.45 -7.63
N ARG A 156 56.72 -34.38 -6.70
CA ARG A 156 57.61 -35.54 -6.48
C ARG A 156 57.57 -36.53 -7.64
N TYR A 157 56.40 -36.79 -8.23
CA TYR A 157 56.31 -37.60 -9.45
C TYR A 157 56.98 -36.91 -10.63
N GLU A 158 56.70 -35.62 -10.88
CA GLU A 158 57.37 -34.80 -11.90
C GLU A 158 58.91 -34.86 -11.79
N MET A 159 59.46 -34.73 -10.57
CA MET A 159 60.90 -34.87 -10.33
C MET A 159 61.44 -36.28 -10.55
N ILE A 160 60.65 -37.33 -10.26
CA ILE A 160 61.03 -38.73 -10.50
C ILE A 160 60.98 -39.05 -12.00
N GLU A 161 59.98 -38.55 -12.72
CA GLU A 161 59.83 -38.68 -14.16
C GLU A 161 60.95 -37.94 -14.89
N ALA A 162 61.20 -36.67 -14.56
CA ALA A 162 62.33 -35.92 -15.10
C ALA A 162 63.69 -36.55 -14.78
N ALA A 163 63.86 -37.14 -13.58
CA ALA A 163 65.07 -37.88 -13.24
C ALA A 163 65.20 -39.21 -14.00
N ALA A 164 64.11 -39.94 -14.22
CA ALA A 164 64.08 -41.18 -14.99
C ALA A 164 64.25 -40.93 -16.50
N GLU A 165 63.74 -39.82 -17.03
CA GLU A 165 63.99 -39.34 -18.39
C GLU A 165 65.44 -38.89 -18.55
N ALA A 166 65.99 -38.13 -17.60
CA ALA A 166 67.41 -37.76 -17.60
C ALA A 166 68.31 -39.00 -17.48
N GLU A 167 67.95 -39.99 -16.66
CA GLU A 167 68.65 -41.27 -16.62
C GLU A 167 68.57 -41.97 -17.97
N ARG A 168 67.36 -42.11 -18.55
CA ARG A 168 67.15 -42.74 -19.87
C ARG A 168 67.95 -42.04 -20.97
N GLN A 169 67.94 -40.70 -21.00
CA GLN A 169 68.73 -39.88 -21.92
C GLN A 169 70.23 -40.08 -21.68
N SER A 170 70.69 -40.15 -20.43
CA SER A 170 72.09 -40.45 -20.12
C SER A 170 72.49 -41.89 -20.46
N GLN A 171 71.58 -42.87 -20.38
CA GLN A 171 71.80 -44.24 -20.84
C GLN A 171 71.84 -44.32 -22.37
N HIS A 172 70.97 -43.59 -23.08
CA HIS A 172 71.01 -43.51 -24.55
C HIS A 172 72.26 -42.76 -25.05
N MET A 173 72.64 -41.65 -24.41
CA MET A 173 73.89 -40.95 -24.70
C MET A 173 75.11 -41.80 -24.33
N GLY A 174 75.04 -42.55 -23.22
CA GLY A 174 76.06 -43.51 -22.81
C GLY A 174 76.24 -44.63 -23.83
N ARG A 175 75.14 -45.19 -24.36
CA ARG A 175 75.16 -46.17 -25.46
C ARG A 175 75.75 -45.58 -26.73
N ALA A 176 75.34 -44.38 -27.14
CA ALA A 176 75.92 -43.69 -28.29
C ALA A 176 77.43 -43.39 -28.10
N ILE A 177 77.89 -43.16 -26.86
CA ILE A 177 79.32 -43.02 -26.54
C ILE A 177 80.05 -44.38 -26.58
N THR A 178 79.46 -45.47 -26.08
CA THR A 178 80.07 -46.80 -26.19
C THR A 178 80.08 -47.31 -27.61
N GLU A 179 79.01 -47.15 -28.38
CA GLU A 179 78.92 -47.49 -29.80
C GLU A 179 79.96 -46.72 -30.60
N ARG A 180 80.15 -45.41 -30.34
CA ARG A 180 81.20 -44.60 -30.99
C ARG A 180 82.62 -44.94 -30.51
N MET A 181 82.77 -45.46 -29.29
CA MET A 181 84.05 -45.95 -28.78
C MET A 181 84.39 -47.33 -29.36
N GLU A 182 83.40 -48.20 -29.55
CA GLU A 182 83.52 -49.47 -30.25
C GLU A 182 83.79 -49.22 -31.74
N GLU A 183 83.09 -48.29 -32.40
CA GLU A 183 83.39 -47.79 -33.76
C GLU A 183 84.84 -47.26 -33.85
N MET A 184 85.32 -46.50 -32.88
CA MET A 184 86.71 -46.00 -32.87
C MET A 184 87.74 -47.13 -32.61
N VAL A 185 87.40 -48.12 -31.79
CA VAL A 185 88.26 -49.28 -31.52
C VAL A 185 88.27 -50.25 -32.72
N GLU A 186 87.14 -50.41 -33.40
CA GLU A 186 86.99 -51.20 -34.62
C GLU A 186 87.65 -50.48 -35.80
N ALA A 187 87.51 -49.16 -35.94
CA ALA A 187 88.26 -48.37 -36.92
C ALA A 187 89.77 -48.42 -36.66
N ARG A 188 90.21 -48.43 -35.40
CA ARG A 188 91.63 -48.60 -35.05
C ARG A 188 92.14 -50.03 -35.23
N ALA A 189 91.29 -51.03 -35.00
CA ALA A 189 91.60 -52.42 -35.32
C ALA A 189 91.67 -52.61 -36.85
N ALA A 190 90.76 -51.96 -37.59
CA ALA A 190 90.78 -51.88 -39.04
C ALA A 190 92.06 -51.20 -39.52
N GLU A 191 92.45 -50.02 -39.01
CA GLU A 191 93.75 -49.38 -39.29
C GLU A 191 94.93 -50.33 -39.02
N MET A 192 94.93 -51.06 -37.90
CA MET A 192 95.99 -52.02 -37.58
C MET A 192 96.03 -53.21 -38.56
N THR A 193 94.87 -53.67 -39.05
CA THR A 193 94.81 -54.65 -40.16
C THR A 193 95.04 -54.03 -41.54
N LEU A 194 94.90 -52.71 -41.69
CA LEU A 194 95.11 -51.98 -42.93
C LEU A 194 96.60 -51.63 -43.13
N GLU A 195 97.36 -51.39 -42.05
CA GLU A 195 98.83 -51.41 -42.09
C GLU A 195 99.35 -52.81 -42.47
N GLU A 196 98.64 -53.88 -42.12
CA GLU A 196 98.96 -55.26 -42.53
C GLU A 196 98.33 -55.67 -43.88
N ALA A 197 97.55 -54.79 -44.52
CA ALA A 197 96.83 -55.03 -45.78
C ALA A 197 96.91 -53.86 -46.79
N SER A 198 97.90 -52.97 -46.70
CA SER A 198 98.06 -51.83 -47.61
C SER A 198 98.69 -52.21 -48.97
N GLU A 199 98.23 -53.31 -49.57
CA GLU A 199 98.61 -53.75 -50.92
C GLU A 199 97.34 -54.21 -51.66
N ILE A 200 97.00 -53.53 -52.78
CA ILE A 200 95.84 -53.73 -53.71
C ILE A 200 94.57 -52.83 -53.49
N GLU A 201 94.63 -51.60 -54.02
CA GLU A 201 93.79 -51.10 -55.15
C GLU A 201 92.24 -50.85 -55.02
N THR A 202 91.84 -49.72 -54.39
CA THR A 202 90.96 -48.59 -54.87
C THR A 202 89.53 -48.75 -55.49
N VAL A 203 88.70 -47.67 -55.35
CA VAL A 203 87.41 -47.30 -56.05
C VAL A 203 86.11 -48.00 -55.53
N GLU A 204 85.04 -47.42 -54.94
CA GLU A 204 84.23 -46.15 -55.05
C GLU A 204 83.01 -46.26 -56.03
N THR A 205 81.72 -45.90 -55.80
CA THR A 205 80.86 -45.32 -54.70
C THR A 205 79.42 -46.01 -54.71
N GLU A 206 78.22 -45.60 -54.20
CA GLU A 206 77.60 -44.44 -53.49
C GLU A 206 76.14 -44.76 -52.94
N SER A 207 75.49 -43.83 -52.19
CA SER A 207 74.05 -43.37 -52.11
C SER A 207 72.79 -44.31 -52.24
N THR A 208 71.55 -44.08 -51.74
CA THR A 208 70.84 -43.04 -50.89
C THR A 208 69.37 -43.44 -50.48
N GLU A 209 68.89 -43.02 -49.28
CA GLU A 209 67.55 -42.44 -48.87
C GLU A 209 66.12 -43.08 -49.01
N SER A 210 65.36 -43.09 -47.87
CA SER A 210 63.99 -42.49 -47.60
C SER A 210 62.65 -43.15 -48.12
N PRO A 211 61.40 -42.61 -47.86
CA PRO A 211 60.67 -42.48 -46.55
C PRO A 211 59.09 -42.69 -46.59
N GLU A 212 58.33 -42.20 -45.55
CA GLU A 212 56.91 -41.67 -45.53
C GLU A 212 55.66 -42.62 -45.65
N ASP A 213 54.38 -42.31 -45.27
CA ASP A 213 53.67 -41.30 -44.40
C ASP A 213 52.11 -41.60 -44.24
N ALA A 214 51.37 -40.87 -43.37
CA ALA A 214 49.91 -40.48 -43.40
C ALA A 214 48.76 -41.54 -43.22
N ALA A 215 47.46 -41.22 -42.95
CA ALA A 215 46.73 -40.11 -42.25
C ALA A 215 45.19 -40.44 -42.08
N GLU A 216 44.31 -39.47 -41.76
CA GLU A 216 42.95 -39.57 -41.14
C GLU A 216 41.84 -38.74 -41.88
N VAL A 217 40.51 -39.10 -41.84
CA VAL A 217 39.40 -38.36 -42.53
C VAL A 217 37.96 -38.51 -41.89
N GLU A 218 37.14 -37.44 -42.01
CA GLU A 218 35.68 -37.23 -41.72
C GLU A 218 34.70 -37.97 -42.67
N ALA A 219 33.35 -38.11 -42.51
CA ALA A 219 32.23 -37.49 -41.75
C ALA A 219 31.33 -36.45 -42.51
N SER A 220 30.01 -36.37 -42.17
CA SER A 220 28.97 -35.56 -42.87
C SER A 220 27.63 -35.39 -42.09
N GLU A 221 26.91 -34.26 -42.24
CA GLU A 221 25.63 -33.95 -41.53
C GLU A 221 24.47 -33.47 -42.46
N GLU A 222 23.23 -33.53 -41.96
CA GLU A 222 22.02 -32.88 -42.53
C GLU A 222 21.49 -31.77 -41.59
N GLU A 223 20.70 -30.80 -42.09
CA GLU A 223 20.25 -29.60 -41.36
C GLU A 223 19.14 -29.88 -40.31
N GLU A 224 19.53 -30.52 -39.21
CA GLU A 224 18.63 -30.90 -38.11
C GLU A 224 18.30 -29.71 -37.18
N TRP A 225 17.03 -29.30 -37.14
CA TRP A 225 16.52 -28.25 -36.24
C TRP A 225 16.60 -28.68 -34.77
N LYS A 226 17.06 -27.78 -33.90
CA LYS A 226 17.36 -28.07 -32.49
C LYS A 226 16.53 -27.19 -31.55
N TRP A 227 16.19 -27.68 -30.37
CA TRP A 227 15.49 -26.92 -29.33
C TRP A 227 15.73 -27.54 -27.95
N SER A 228 15.41 -26.79 -26.89
CA SER A 228 15.45 -27.32 -25.53
C SER A 228 14.11 -27.97 -25.17
N GLU A 229 14.05 -29.30 -25.20
CA GLU A 229 12.84 -30.10 -24.98
C GLU A 229 12.08 -29.74 -23.69
N GLN A 230 12.80 -29.52 -22.59
CA GLN A 230 12.23 -29.07 -21.30
C GLN A 230 11.52 -27.70 -21.41
N VAL A 231 12.02 -26.81 -22.27
CA VAL A 231 11.45 -25.48 -22.49
C VAL A 231 10.26 -25.56 -23.43
N LEU A 232 10.34 -26.37 -24.49
CA LEU A 232 9.19 -26.66 -25.37
C LEU A 232 8.01 -27.21 -24.57
N VAL A 233 8.23 -28.26 -23.78
CA VAL A 233 7.20 -28.87 -22.93
C VAL A 233 6.67 -27.88 -21.88
N GLY A 234 7.53 -27.09 -21.24
CA GLY A 234 7.11 -26.08 -20.27
C GLY A 234 6.26 -24.96 -20.88
N VAL A 235 6.58 -24.53 -22.11
CA VAL A 235 5.80 -23.54 -22.87
C VAL A 235 4.46 -24.12 -23.33
N MET A 236 4.43 -25.35 -23.83
CA MET A 236 3.18 -26.01 -24.22
C MET A 236 2.25 -26.19 -23.02
N GLN A 237 2.76 -26.71 -21.89
CA GLN A 237 1.98 -26.90 -20.66
C GLN A 237 1.44 -25.59 -20.09
N LYS A 238 2.22 -24.51 -20.14
CA LYS A 238 1.79 -23.18 -19.65
C LYS A 238 0.66 -22.58 -20.49
N ASN A 239 0.64 -22.85 -21.79
CA ASN A 239 -0.33 -22.26 -22.73
C ASN A 239 -1.44 -23.23 -23.17
N GLY A 240 -1.45 -24.47 -22.67
CA GLY A 240 -2.50 -25.46 -22.96
C GLY A 240 -2.42 -26.13 -24.33
N ILE A 241 -1.29 -26.02 -25.04
CA ILE A 241 -1.13 -26.51 -26.41
C ILE A 241 -0.99 -28.05 -26.41
N THR A 242 -1.91 -28.74 -27.09
CA THR A 242 -1.88 -30.20 -27.28
C THR A 242 -1.03 -30.62 -28.48
N ASP A 243 -1.09 -29.86 -29.57
CA ASP A 243 -0.67 -30.32 -30.89
C ASP A 243 0.80 -29.94 -31.15
N ARG A 244 1.68 -30.70 -30.49
CA ARG A 244 3.14 -30.56 -30.48
C ARG A 244 3.73 -30.17 -31.84
N ASP A 245 3.46 -30.97 -32.87
CA ASP A 245 4.20 -30.90 -34.12
C ASP A 245 3.72 -29.70 -34.97
N ALA A 246 2.42 -29.38 -34.94
CA ALA A 246 1.86 -28.16 -35.52
C ALA A 246 2.42 -26.90 -34.82
N PHE A 247 2.61 -26.96 -33.51
CA PHE A 247 3.25 -25.88 -32.75
C PHE A 247 4.75 -25.72 -33.07
N ILE A 248 5.49 -26.82 -33.25
CA ILE A 248 6.89 -26.78 -33.71
C ILE A 248 6.98 -26.19 -35.11
N GLU A 249 6.11 -26.58 -36.04
CA GLU A 249 6.08 -26.01 -37.39
C GLU A 249 5.74 -24.51 -37.41
N PHE A 250 4.82 -24.06 -36.55
CA PHE A 250 4.55 -22.64 -36.37
C PHE A 250 5.77 -21.90 -35.78
N ALA A 251 6.40 -22.46 -34.75
CA ALA A 251 7.55 -21.88 -34.07
C ALA A 251 8.80 -21.75 -34.97
N LYS A 252 8.99 -22.60 -35.99
CA LYS A 252 10.06 -22.43 -37.01
C LYS A 252 10.03 -21.07 -37.71
N SER A 253 8.87 -20.40 -37.77
CA SER A 253 8.73 -19.05 -38.33
C SER A 253 9.09 -17.91 -37.35
N TYR A 254 9.44 -18.26 -36.10
CA TYR A 254 9.81 -17.33 -35.02
C TYR A 254 11.31 -17.40 -34.62
N ASP A 255 12.14 -18.17 -35.32
CA ASP A 255 13.61 -18.03 -35.24
C ASP A 255 14.01 -16.68 -35.86
N MET A 256 14.31 -15.70 -35.01
CA MET A 256 14.66 -14.34 -35.44
C MET A 256 16.16 -14.18 -35.71
N ASP A 257 16.98 -15.14 -35.26
CA ASP A 257 18.43 -15.11 -35.37
C ASP A 257 18.97 -16.00 -36.51
N GLY A 258 18.13 -16.84 -37.11
CA GLY A 258 18.43 -17.66 -38.28
C GLY A 258 19.48 -18.76 -38.00
N ASN A 259 19.39 -19.40 -36.83
CA ASN A 259 20.39 -20.35 -36.34
C ASN A 259 19.86 -21.79 -36.19
N ASN A 260 18.62 -22.04 -36.62
CA ASN A 260 17.90 -23.32 -36.53
C ASN A 260 17.74 -23.84 -35.09
N TYR A 261 17.89 -22.98 -34.07
CA TYR A 261 17.71 -23.28 -32.66
C TYR A 261 16.63 -22.41 -31.99
N LEU A 262 15.49 -23.02 -31.67
CA LEU A 262 14.35 -22.32 -31.07
C LEU A 262 14.56 -22.05 -29.57
N LYS A 263 14.63 -20.76 -29.19
CA LYS A 263 14.83 -20.32 -27.80
C LYS A 263 13.49 -20.23 -27.06
N GLY A 264 13.55 -20.27 -25.72
CA GLY A 264 12.36 -20.15 -24.86
C GLY A 264 11.58 -18.85 -25.00
N SER A 265 12.23 -17.76 -25.44
CA SER A 265 11.58 -16.49 -25.79
C SER A 265 10.75 -16.58 -27.08
N GLU A 266 11.28 -17.26 -28.09
CA GLU A 266 10.68 -17.42 -29.41
C GLU A 266 9.53 -18.43 -29.35
N LEU A 267 9.76 -19.58 -28.70
CA LEU A 267 8.71 -20.53 -28.33
C LEU A 267 7.61 -19.85 -27.50
N GLY A 268 8.00 -19.00 -26.54
CA GLY A 268 7.07 -18.26 -25.69
C GLY A 268 6.18 -17.28 -26.45
N ALA A 269 6.74 -16.56 -27.44
CA ALA A 269 5.98 -15.67 -28.32
C ALA A 269 5.07 -16.46 -29.27
N ALA A 270 5.64 -17.46 -29.96
CA ALA A 270 4.89 -18.35 -30.86
C ALA A 270 3.71 -19.03 -30.16
N ALA A 271 3.83 -19.40 -28.88
CA ALA A 271 2.75 -20.05 -28.14
C ALA A 271 1.56 -19.11 -27.86
N VAL A 272 1.81 -17.81 -27.64
CA VAL A 272 0.75 -16.81 -27.45
C VAL A 272 0.00 -16.59 -28.77
N ASP A 273 0.73 -16.43 -29.87
CA ASP A 273 0.14 -16.21 -31.19
C ASP A 273 -0.57 -17.47 -31.74
N PHE A 274 -0.07 -18.67 -31.43
CA PHE A 274 -0.72 -19.94 -31.76
C PHE A 274 -2.08 -20.08 -31.05
N VAL A 275 -2.12 -19.85 -29.73
CA VAL A 275 -3.37 -19.90 -28.95
C VAL A 275 -4.34 -18.77 -29.33
N ALA A 276 -3.84 -17.61 -29.76
CA ALA A 276 -4.68 -16.54 -30.31
C ALA A 276 -5.31 -16.93 -31.66
N LYS A 277 -4.63 -17.75 -32.46
CA LYS A 277 -5.06 -18.22 -33.78
C LYS A 277 -6.00 -19.43 -33.73
N ASP A 278 -5.86 -20.30 -32.74
CA ASP A 278 -6.74 -21.45 -32.48
C ASP A 278 -8.09 -21.07 -31.83
N LYS A 279 -8.37 -19.77 -31.67
CA LYS A 279 -9.66 -19.26 -31.17
C LYS A 279 -10.57 -18.88 -32.36
N PRO A 280 -11.58 -19.71 -32.72
CA PRO A 280 -12.40 -19.47 -33.90
C PRO A 280 -13.38 -18.29 -33.72
N GLU A 281 -13.43 -17.41 -34.72
CA GLU A 281 -14.53 -16.46 -34.92
C GLU A 281 -15.53 -16.98 -35.98
N GLU A 282 -16.66 -17.51 -35.54
CA GLU A 282 -17.94 -17.50 -36.27
C GLU A 282 -19.01 -17.06 -35.25
N THR A 283 -19.39 -15.78 -35.11
CA THR A 283 -20.10 -14.86 -36.01
C THR A 283 -21.57 -15.20 -36.29
N ALA A 284 -22.49 -14.48 -35.64
CA ALA A 284 -23.87 -14.28 -36.12
C ALA A 284 -24.39 -12.91 -35.64
N THR A 285 -24.88 -12.08 -36.55
CA THR A 285 -25.33 -10.70 -36.30
C THR A 285 -26.85 -10.54 -36.41
N VAL A 286 -27.49 -9.87 -35.46
CA VAL A 286 -28.81 -9.21 -35.61
C VAL A 286 -28.79 -7.88 -34.82
N GLU A 287 -29.63 -6.93 -35.23
CA GLU A 287 -29.66 -5.52 -34.78
C GLU A 287 -30.67 -5.22 -33.65
N GLU A 288 -30.64 -3.94 -33.22
CA GLU A 288 -31.74 -3.12 -32.66
C GLU A 288 -32.22 -3.21 -31.19
N ALA A 289 -32.73 -2.05 -30.75
CA ALA A 289 -33.60 -1.68 -29.62
C ALA A 289 -33.38 -2.32 -28.22
N ALA A 290 -33.24 -1.60 -27.10
CA ALA A 290 -33.85 -0.35 -26.60
C ALA A 290 -35.32 -0.48 -26.13
N GLU A 291 -35.50 -0.57 -24.80
CA GLU A 291 -36.76 -0.42 -24.02
C GLU A 291 -37.84 -1.51 -24.28
N GLU A 292 -38.81 -1.84 -23.40
CA GLU A 292 -39.22 -1.37 -22.05
C GLU A 292 -39.40 -2.57 -21.07
N ALA A 293 -39.83 -2.29 -19.81
CA ALA A 293 -40.90 -2.95 -19.01
C ALA A 293 -41.09 -4.50 -19.00
N THR A 294 -41.50 -5.18 -17.91
CA THR A 294 -41.79 -4.89 -16.48
C THR A 294 -42.07 -6.22 -15.76
N THR A 295 -41.89 -6.29 -14.41
CA THR A 295 -42.56 -7.24 -13.46
C THR A 295 -42.32 -8.75 -13.63
N ALA A 296 -42.31 -9.60 -12.58
CA ALA A 296 -42.27 -9.42 -11.12
C ALA A 296 -41.86 -10.77 -10.45
N GLU A 297 -41.69 -10.75 -9.12
CA GLU A 297 -41.51 -11.92 -8.21
C GLU A 297 -40.16 -12.68 -8.37
N GLU A 298 -39.54 -13.24 -7.32
CA GLU A 298 -39.90 -13.32 -5.89
C GLU A 298 -38.67 -13.12 -4.97
N GLU A 299 -38.87 -13.24 -3.65
CA GLU A 299 -37.95 -12.75 -2.60
C GLU A 299 -36.71 -13.64 -2.31
N SER A 300 -35.61 -13.00 -1.91
CA SER A 300 -34.88 -13.42 -0.71
C SER A 300 -34.20 -12.21 -0.05
N SER A 301 -34.10 -12.20 1.27
CA SER A 301 -33.73 -11.01 2.06
C SER A 301 -32.34 -11.11 2.68
N GLU A 302 -31.51 -10.10 2.45
CA GLU A 302 -30.37 -9.80 3.32
C GLU A 302 -30.14 -8.28 3.35
N THR A 303 -30.07 -7.69 4.55
CA THR A 303 -29.96 -6.25 4.77
C THR A 303 -28.60 -5.92 5.36
N GLU A 304 -27.67 -5.44 4.53
CA GLU A 304 -26.45 -4.77 5.01
C GLU A 304 -26.75 -3.33 5.40
N ASP A 305 -26.75 -3.03 6.70
CA ASP A 305 -26.76 -1.65 7.20
C ASP A 305 -25.46 -0.94 6.79
N LYS A 306 -25.56 0.10 5.95
CA LYS A 306 -24.47 1.06 5.71
C LYS A 306 -24.66 2.30 6.56
N GLU A 307 -23.69 2.54 7.43
CA GLU A 307 -23.64 3.71 8.29
C GLU A 307 -23.61 5.03 7.47
N PRO A 308 -24.29 6.10 7.91
CA PRO A 308 -24.28 7.38 7.22
C PRO A 308 -22.98 8.15 7.48
N GLU A 309 -22.32 8.63 6.42
CA GLU A 309 -21.08 9.42 6.51
C GLU A 309 -21.28 10.73 7.31
N VAL A 310 -20.43 10.95 8.32
CA VAL A 310 -20.47 12.17 9.14
C VAL A 310 -19.72 13.30 8.44
N ILE A 311 -20.44 14.09 7.65
CA ILE A 311 -19.90 15.28 6.97
C ILE A 311 -19.68 16.42 7.98
N TRP A 312 -18.42 16.63 8.38
CA TRP A 312 -18.01 17.73 9.24
C TRP A 312 -18.04 19.08 8.49
N ARG A 313 -19.10 19.87 8.70
CA ARG A 313 -19.12 21.29 8.31
C ARG A 313 -18.28 22.13 9.26
N ASN A 314 -17.06 22.46 8.84
CA ASN A 314 -16.24 23.47 9.53
C ASN A 314 -16.85 24.87 9.35
N SER A 315 -17.49 25.39 10.40
CA SER A 315 -17.98 26.77 10.44
C SER A 315 -16.83 27.77 10.59
N SER A 316 -16.25 28.20 9.48
CA SER A 316 -15.17 29.19 9.45
C SER A 316 -15.17 30.07 8.20
N ASP A 317 -16.34 30.48 7.70
CA ASP A 317 -16.41 31.62 6.77
C ASP A 317 -17.79 32.30 6.79
N SER A 318 -17.90 33.47 7.46
CA SER A 318 -19.06 34.40 7.42
C SER A 318 -18.81 35.62 8.34
N GLN A 319 -17.74 36.40 8.15
CA GLN A 319 -17.62 37.67 8.89
C GLN A 319 -16.80 38.79 8.20
N GLU A 320 -17.08 39.12 6.94
CA GLU A 320 -16.73 40.46 6.42
C GLU A 320 -17.69 40.93 5.31
N SER A 321 -18.74 41.71 5.68
CA SER A 321 -19.58 42.49 4.74
C SER A 321 -20.65 43.37 5.44
N GLN A 322 -20.23 44.25 6.36
CA GLN A 322 -20.90 45.54 6.64
C GLN A 322 -19.98 46.48 7.43
#